data_AF-M4BNJ5-F1
#
_entry.id   AF-M4BNJ5-F1
#
_cell.length_a   1.000
_cell.length_b   1.000
_cell.length_c   1.000
_cell.angle_alpha   90.00
_cell.angle_beta   90.00
_cell.angle_gamma   90.00
#
_symmetry.space_group_name_H-M   'P 1'
#
loop_
_entity.id
_entity.type
_entity.pdbx_description
1 polymer ?
#
loop_
_entity_poly.entity_id
_entity_poly.type
_entity_poly.pdbx_seq_one_letter_code
_entity_poly.pdbx_strand_id
1 'polypeptide(L)'
;MNIASLLALTTLGIGLDSTAFATAAVSPVTAAEPKSGLTPVQAILSPKDDCTSGFNTNGRGPVGRILHFSDVHLNISTSRNDRESAAIPTVYGKDAPITLLVSALTYAKKVLPKPNLFLFTGDSVVRGEMTDEYLAEVVEKNVKTMAEYYVTSDSDNTTDVTTVIGNADTNPGYTMNLTDPKTGENPRIASIAGTWQDSLSKADLDLFKRRGYLAYALDDTLTVLTLNTLPFSVTC
;
A
#
# COMPACT_ATOMS: atom_id res chain seq x y z
N MET A 1 8.25 2.57 -42.55
CA MET A 1 9.59 3.18 -42.64
C MET A 1 9.63 4.38 -41.71
N ASN A 2 10.48 4.30 -40.67
CA ASN A 2 11.01 5.39 -39.84
C ASN A 2 10.04 6.24 -39.00
N ILE A 3 10.27 6.57 -37.72
CA ILE A 3 11.37 6.34 -36.76
C ILE A 3 10.74 6.36 -35.35
N ALA A 4 11.14 5.43 -34.50
CA ALA A 4 10.87 5.44 -33.07
C ALA A 4 11.77 6.46 -32.37
N SER A 5 11.21 7.25 -31.46
CA SER A 5 11.99 8.03 -30.49
C SER A 5 11.67 7.55 -29.07
N LEU A 6 12.61 6.76 -28.56
CA LEU A 6 12.78 6.34 -27.19
C LEU A 6 13.40 7.53 -26.42
N LEU A 7 12.74 8.05 -25.39
CA LEU A 7 13.37 8.99 -24.45
C LEU A 7 13.68 8.26 -23.14
N ALA A 8 14.97 8.00 -22.95
CA ALA A 8 15.53 7.59 -21.67
C ALA A 8 15.71 8.84 -20.79
N LEU A 9 15.18 8.81 -19.57
CA LEU A 9 15.43 9.85 -18.57
C LEU A 9 16.59 9.40 -17.68
N THR A 10 17.78 9.90 -17.99
CA THR A 10 18.98 9.81 -17.16
C THR A 10 18.95 10.93 -16.12
N THR A 11 19.05 10.56 -14.84
CA THR A 11 19.28 11.45 -13.70
C THR A 11 20.63 12.13 -13.81
N LEU A 12 20.62 13.46 -13.93
CA LEU A 12 21.78 14.32 -13.72
C LEU A 12 21.62 15.04 -12.40
N GLY A 13 22.52 14.74 -11.47
CA GLY A 13 22.70 15.51 -10.24
C GLY A 13 23.19 16.91 -10.58
N ILE A 14 22.57 17.91 -9.97
CA ILE A 14 23.09 19.27 -9.90
C ILE A 14 23.04 19.66 -8.42
N GLY A 15 24.23 19.84 -7.85
CA GLY A 15 24.40 20.47 -6.56
C GLY A 15 24.12 21.97 -6.68
N LEU A 16 23.51 22.54 -5.64
CA LEU A 16 23.47 23.97 -5.43
C LEU A 16 23.90 24.24 -3.98
N ASP A 17 24.93 25.06 -3.88
CA ASP A 17 25.53 25.55 -2.65
C ASP A 17 24.77 26.79 -2.15
N SER A 18 24.51 26.79 -0.84
CA SER A 18 24.30 27.90 0.11
C SER A 18 23.90 29.31 -0.35
N THR A 19 22.80 29.84 0.23
CA THR A 19 22.86 31.01 1.14
C THR A 19 21.64 31.12 2.08
N ALA A 20 21.95 31.04 3.38
CA ALA A 20 21.33 31.56 4.63
C ALA A 20 19.88 32.09 4.67
N PHE A 21 19.11 31.67 5.69
CA PHE A 21 18.54 32.57 6.72
C PHE A 21 18.10 31.81 8.01
N ALA A 22 18.49 32.41 9.14
CA ALA A 22 17.93 32.39 10.50
C ALA A 22 17.82 31.08 11.32
N THR A 23 18.66 31.06 12.36
CA THR A 23 18.73 30.21 13.55
C THR A 23 17.49 30.26 14.46
N ALA A 24 17.06 29.09 14.94
CA ALA A 24 16.49 28.92 16.28
C ALA A 24 17.16 27.71 16.96
N ALA A 25 17.74 27.94 18.13
CA ALA A 25 18.59 27.00 18.85
C ALA A 25 17.77 25.92 19.56
N VAL A 26 18.18 24.66 19.39
CA VAL A 26 17.87 23.56 20.31
C VAL A 26 19.16 22.78 20.55
N SER A 27 19.54 22.64 21.81
CA SER A 27 20.80 22.04 22.27
C SER A 27 20.99 20.59 21.80
N PRO A 28 22.22 20.16 21.46
CA PRO A 28 22.48 18.80 21.01
C PRO A 28 22.57 17.81 22.18
N VAL A 29 21.85 16.70 22.05
CA VAL A 29 22.16 15.45 22.76
C VAL A 29 23.34 14.80 22.06
N THR A 30 24.40 14.55 22.81
CA THR A 30 25.65 13.94 22.36
C THR A 30 25.43 12.49 21.91
N ALA A 31 25.55 12.24 20.61
CA ALA A 31 25.74 10.90 20.05
C ALA A 31 27.20 10.77 19.57
N ALA A 32 27.91 9.80 20.13
CA ALA A 32 29.29 9.50 19.76
C ALA A 32 29.36 8.92 18.34
N GLU A 33 30.32 9.40 17.54
CA GLU A 33 30.62 8.91 16.19
C GLU A 33 31.24 7.49 16.22
N PRO A 34 30.81 6.55 15.36
CA PRO A 34 31.63 5.41 15.00
C PRO A 34 32.54 5.76 13.80
N LYS A 35 33.82 5.46 13.99
CA LYS A 35 34.93 5.74 13.07
C LYS A 35 34.74 5.13 11.68
N SER A 36 35.10 5.92 10.67
CA SER A 36 35.16 5.58 9.25
C SER A 36 36.09 4.40 8.96
N GLY A 37 35.66 3.48 8.10
CA GLY A 37 36.56 2.50 7.52
C GLY A 37 35.88 1.46 6.64
N LEU A 38 35.32 1.84 5.49
CA LEU A 38 35.07 0.92 4.37
C LEU A 38 35.21 1.67 3.03
N THR A 39 36.08 1.14 2.16
CA THR A 39 36.35 1.60 0.79
C THR A 39 35.17 1.34 -0.16
N PRO A 40 34.91 2.18 -1.18
CA PRO A 40 33.82 1.95 -2.11
C PRO A 40 34.20 0.85 -3.12
N VAL A 41 33.41 -0.23 -3.15
CA VAL A 41 33.46 -1.22 -4.23
C VAL A 41 32.52 -0.76 -5.34
N GLN A 42 33.08 -0.45 -6.52
CA GLN A 42 32.32 -0.24 -7.74
C GLN A 42 31.62 -1.55 -8.15
N ALA A 43 30.29 -1.57 -8.12
CA ALA A 43 29.52 -2.65 -8.72
C ALA A 43 29.34 -2.37 -10.22
N ILE A 44 30.04 -3.16 -11.03
CA ILE A 44 29.82 -3.27 -12.46
C ILE A 44 28.48 -3.98 -12.67
N LEU A 45 27.50 -3.29 -13.25
CA LEU A 45 26.26 -3.92 -13.70
C LEU A 45 26.49 -4.55 -15.07
N SER A 46 26.27 -5.87 -15.16
CA SER A 46 25.86 -6.50 -16.41
C SER A 46 24.83 -7.60 -16.10
N PRO A 47 23.74 -7.69 -16.88
CA PRO A 47 22.54 -8.41 -16.50
C PRO A 47 22.56 -9.84 -17.00
N LYS A 48 22.26 -10.77 -16.10
CA LYS A 48 21.63 -12.09 -16.32
C LYS A 48 21.84 -12.85 -15.02
N ASP A 49 20.77 -13.05 -14.26
CA ASP A 49 20.56 -14.30 -13.55
C ASP A 49 19.07 -14.38 -13.15
N ASP A 50 18.41 -15.24 -13.91
CA ASP A 50 17.16 -15.96 -13.69
C ASP A 50 16.64 -15.96 -12.23
N CYS A 51 15.47 -15.37 -11.99
CA CYS A 51 14.85 -15.25 -10.66
C CYS A 51 14.24 -16.56 -10.12
N THR A 52 14.51 -17.71 -10.75
CA THR A 52 13.92 -18.99 -10.34
C THR A 52 14.90 -20.15 -10.35
N SER A 53 15.96 -20.12 -9.52
CA SER A 53 16.55 -21.37 -9.02
C SER A 53 17.38 -21.18 -7.74
N GLY A 54 17.02 -21.93 -6.70
CA GLY A 54 17.96 -22.44 -5.70
C GLY A 54 18.69 -21.42 -4.82
N PHE A 55 17.97 -20.69 -3.96
CA PHE A 55 18.61 -20.21 -2.73
C PHE A 55 18.94 -21.42 -1.84
N ASN A 56 20.19 -21.85 -1.86
CA ASN A 56 20.72 -22.89 -0.97
C ASN A 56 20.81 -22.32 0.46
N THR A 57 19.82 -22.63 1.31
CA THR A 57 19.69 -22.14 2.69
C THR A 57 20.38 -23.05 3.70
N ASN A 58 21.62 -23.45 3.47
CA ASN A 58 22.40 -24.18 4.46
C ASN A 58 22.75 -23.24 5.63
N GLY A 59 21.83 -23.12 6.60
CA GLY A 59 22.00 -22.38 7.86
C GLY A 59 21.14 -21.11 8.02
N ARG A 60 20.34 -20.73 7.02
CA ARG A 60 19.39 -19.61 7.13
C ARG A 60 18.01 -20.17 7.48
N GLY A 61 17.42 -19.70 8.58
CA GLY A 61 16.03 -20.01 8.93
C GLY A 61 15.05 -19.66 7.80
N PRO A 62 13.78 -20.09 7.89
CA PRO A 62 12.79 -19.84 6.84
C PRO A 62 12.74 -18.34 6.48
N VAL A 63 12.77 -18.04 5.18
CA VAL A 63 12.72 -16.67 4.67
C VAL A 63 11.27 -16.20 4.65
N GLY A 64 10.96 -15.16 5.44
CA GLY A 64 9.66 -14.51 5.43
C GLY A 64 9.35 -13.86 4.08
N ARG A 65 8.11 -13.98 3.61
CA ARG A 65 7.66 -13.43 2.32
C ARG A 65 6.51 -12.47 2.52
N ILE A 66 6.63 -11.28 1.95
CA ILE A 66 5.59 -10.25 1.95
C ILE A 66 5.01 -10.17 0.53
N LEU A 67 3.68 -10.17 0.43
CA LEU A 67 2.98 -9.83 -0.79
C LEU A 67 2.33 -8.46 -0.60
N HIS A 68 2.68 -7.51 -1.45
CA HIS A 68 2.21 -6.13 -1.34
C HIS A 68 1.43 -5.72 -2.60
N PHE A 69 0.19 -5.31 -2.40
CA PHE A 69 -0.66 -4.64 -3.38
C PHE A 69 -0.86 -3.18 -2.96
N SER A 70 -0.96 -2.28 -3.94
CA SER A 70 -1.20 -0.85 -3.74
C SER A 70 -1.83 -0.26 -5.00
N ASP A 71 -2.47 0.90 -4.87
CA ASP A 71 -2.89 1.75 -6.00
C ASP A 71 -3.71 0.99 -7.04
N VAL A 72 -4.65 0.17 -6.56
CA VAL A 72 -5.47 -0.65 -7.45
C VAL A 72 -6.36 0.24 -8.33
N HIS A 73 -6.90 1.32 -7.76
CA HIS A 73 -7.85 2.22 -8.43
C HIS A 73 -8.92 1.45 -9.21
N LEU A 74 -9.75 0.69 -8.48
CA LEU A 74 -10.72 -0.22 -9.07
C LEU A 74 -11.88 0.56 -9.71
N ASN A 75 -12.02 0.38 -11.02
CA ASN A 75 -13.09 0.90 -11.83
C ASN A 75 -14.23 -0.12 -11.93
N ILE A 76 -15.39 0.24 -11.38
CA ILE A 76 -16.64 -0.52 -11.48
C ILE A 76 -17.68 0.30 -12.26
N SER A 77 -18.74 -0.34 -12.73
CA SER A 77 -19.78 0.40 -13.45
C SER A 77 -20.48 1.40 -12.52
N THR A 78 -20.88 2.56 -13.07
CA THR A 78 -21.64 3.57 -12.32
C THR A 78 -23.02 3.07 -11.86
N SER A 79 -23.57 2.09 -12.58
CA SER A 79 -24.77 1.34 -12.25
C SER A 79 -24.57 0.30 -11.13
N ARG A 80 -23.32 0.11 -10.66
CA ARG A 80 -22.94 -0.85 -9.61
C ARG A 80 -23.30 -2.29 -9.95
N ASN A 81 -23.31 -2.60 -11.24
CA ASN A 81 -23.65 -3.91 -11.76
C ASN A 81 -22.38 -4.72 -12.01
N ASP A 82 -22.31 -5.93 -11.45
CA ASP A 82 -21.13 -6.80 -11.58
C ASP A 82 -20.83 -7.19 -13.03
N ARG A 83 -21.86 -7.46 -13.83
CA ARG A 83 -21.70 -7.83 -15.23
C ARG A 83 -21.17 -6.67 -16.06
N GLU A 84 -21.67 -5.46 -15.83
CA GLU A 84 -21.16 -4.26 -16.50
C GLU A 84 -19.74 -3.94 -16.04
N SER A 85 -19.44 -4.09 -14.75
CA SER A 85 -18.10 -3.90 -14.20
C SER A 85 -17.08 -4.88 -14.80
N ALA A 86 -17.46 -6.15 -14.97
CA ALA A 86 -16.63 -7.17 -15.59
C ALA A 86 -16.43 -6.96 -17.10
N ALA A 87 -17.34 -6.23 -17.75
CA ALA A 87 -17.25 -5.89 -19.17
C ALA A 87 -16.33 -4.69 -19.44
N ILE A 88 -15.86 -3.97 -18.42
CA ILE A 88 -14.94 -2.84 -18.59
C ILE A 88 -13.60 -3.38 -19.13
N PRO A 89 -13.13 -2.90 -20.30
CA PRO A 89 -11.88 -3.38 -20.88
C PRO A 89 -10.65 -2.80 -20.17
N THR A 90 -9.56 -3.56 -20.16
CA THR A 90 -8.25 -3.03 -19.74
C THR A 90 -7.72 -2.08 -20.82
N VAL A 91 -7.52 -0.81 -20.46
CA VAL A 91 -7.05 0.24 -21.37
C VAL A 91 -5.88 0.98 -20.74
N TYR A 92 -4.81 1.18 -21.49
CA TYR A 92 -3.65 1.94 -21.04
C TYR A 92 -4.04 3.38 -20.64
N GLY A 93 -3.53 3.83 -19.49
CA GLY A 93 -3.83 5.16 -18.94
C GLY A 93 -5.21 5.30 -18.30
N LYS A 94 -5.95 4.21 -18.12
CA LYS A 94 -7.22 4.16 -17.37
C LYS A 94 -7.04 3.34 -16.09
N ASP A 95 -7.87 3.66 -15.11
CA ASP A 95 -7.94 2.97 -13.83
C ASP A 95 -8.40 1.50 -14.03
N ALA A 96 -8.04 0.61 -13.11
CA ALA A 96 -8.05 -0.83 -13.36
C ALA A 96 -9.47 -1.42 -13.36
N PRO A 97 -9.88 -2.19 -14.39
CA PRO A 97 -11.11 -2.97 -14.29
C PRO A 97 -10.93 -4.14 -13.30
N ILE A 98 -12.03 -4.66 -12.77
CA ILE A 98 -12.02 -5.82 -11.86
C ILE A 98 -11.29 -7.05 -12.44
N THR A 99 -11.37 -7.24 -13.76
CA THR A 99 -10.70 -8.33 -14.47
C THR A 99 -9.17 -8.25 -14.36
N LEU A 100 -8.60 -7.04 -14.29
CA LEU A 100 -7.16 -6.85 -14.10
C LEU A 100 -6.73 -7.19 -12.67
N LEU A 101 -7.49 -6.73 -11.66
CA LEU A 101 -7.24 -7.08 -10.25
C LEU A 101 -7.29 -8.60 -10.04
N VAL A 102 -8.35 -9.25 -10.53
CA VAL A 102 -8.52 -10.71 -10.45
C VAL A 102 -7.39 -11.45 -11.16
N SER A 103 -6.96 -10.99 -12.33
CA SER A 103 -5.82 -11.58 -13.05
C SER A 103 -4.52 -11.45 -12.25
N ALA A 104 -4.26 -10.29 -11.64
CA ALA A 104 -3.08 -10.05 -10.81
C ALA A 104 -3.07 -10.94 -9.56
N LEU A 105 -4.20 -11.04 -8.84
CA LEU A 105 -4.36 -11.91 -7.68
C LEU A 105 -4.23 -13.39 -8.04
N THR A 106 -4.80 -13.80 -9.17
CA THR A 106 -4.67 -15.18 -9.69
C THR A 106 -3.21 -15.52 -9.98
N TYR A 107 -2.46 -14.60 -10.59
CA TYR A 107 -1.04 -14.81 -10.82
C TYR A 107 -0.27 -14.83 -9.49
N ALA A 108 -0.52 -13.87 -8.60
CA ALA A 108 0.11 -13.80 -7.29
C ALA A 108 -0.08 -15.11 -6.50
N LYS A 109 -1.29 -15.68 -6.51
CA LYS A 109 -1.59 -16.93 -5.79
C LYS A 109 -0.80 -18.12 -6.33
N LYS A 110 -0.47 -18.12 -7.63
CA LYS A 110 0.38 -19.14 -8.24
C LYS A 110 1.84 -19.01 -7.82
N VAL A 111 2.38 -17.79 -7.77
CA VAL A 111 3.81 -17.56 -7.47
C VAL A 111 4.11 -17.55 -5.97
N LEU A 112 3.17 -17.03 -5.17
CA LEU A 112 3.29 -16.86 -3.74
C LEU A 112 1.95 -17.21 -3.07
N PRO A 113 1.62 -18.51 -2.95
CA PRO A 113 0.34 -18.96 -2.42
C PRO A 113 0.13 -18.67 -0.94
N LYS A 114 1.24 -18.59 -0.17
CA LYS A 114 1.28 -18.45 1.29
C LYS A 114 2.35 -17.43 1.69
N PRO A 115 2.09 -16.11 1.51
CA PRO A 115 2.94 -15.09 2.12
C PRO A 115 2.79 -15.14 3.65
N ASN A 116 3.80 -14.66 4.38
CA ASN A 116 3.69 -14.42 5.83
C ASN A 116 2.87 -13.16 6.11
N LEU A 117 2.98 -12.16 5.23
CA LEU A 117 2.24 -10.91 5.30
C LEU A 117 1.62 -10.62 3.93
N PHE A 118 0.30 -10.49 3.88
CA PHE A 118 -0.41 -9.86 2.77
C PHE A 118 -0.70 -8.41 3.16
N LEU A 119 -0.23 -7.47 2.36
CA LEU A 119 -0.33 -6.05 2.63
C LEU A 119 -1.04 -5.37 1.47
N PHE A 120 -2.13 -4.66 1.76
CA PHE A 120 -2.79 -3.75 0.83
C PHE A 120 -2.77 -2.33 1.38
N THR A 121 -2.14 -1.40 0.65
CA THR A 121 -1.88 -0.02 1.12
C THR A 121 -2.87 1.04 0.64
N GLY A 122 -4.09 0.64 0.28
CA GLY A 122 -5.15 1.56 -0.12
C GLY A 122 -5.05 2.04 -1.57
N ASP A 123 -5.65 3.20 -1.84
CA ASP A 123 -5.95 3.73 -3.19
C ASP A 123 -6.78 2.72 -3.98
N SER A 124 -7.91 2.37 -3.37
CA SER A 124 -8.86 1.38 -3.86
C SER A 124 -9.74 1.92 -4.97
N VAL A 125 -10.03 3.22 -4.96
CA VAL A 125 -11.06 3.85 -5.79
C VAL A 125 -10.45 4.57 -6.99
N VAL A 126 -11.19 4.60 -8.10
CA VAL A 126 -10.86 5.41 -9.28
C VAL A 126 -10.57 6.87 -8.92
N ARG A 127 -9.71 7.50 -9.71
CA ARG A 127 -9.41 8.93 -9.55
C ARG A 127 -10.60 9.78 -9.99
N GLY A 128 -10.92 10.81 -9.20
CA GLY A 128 -11.95 11.79 -9.50
C GLY A 128 -12.91 12.01 -8.33
N GLU A 129 -13.89 12.89 -8.52
CA GLU A 129 -14.95 13.11 -7.55
C GLU A 129 -16.03 12.03 -7.69
N MET A 130 -16.26 11.30 -6.61
CA MET A 130 -17.24 10.22 -6.51
C MET A 130 -18.17 10.48 -5.32
N THR A 131 -19.33 9.84 -5.27
CA THR A 131 -20.16 9.90 -4.05
C THR A 131 -19.55 9.02 -2.95
N ASP A 132 -19.83 9.36 -1.69
CA ASP A 132 -19.35 8.58 -0.54
C ASP A 132 -19.84 7.12 -0.60
N GLU A 133 -21.04 6.88 -1.12
CA GLU A 133 -21.59 5.53 -1.28
C GLU A 133 -20.89 4.73 -2.37
N TYR A 134 -20.51 5.37 -3.48
CA TYR A 134 -19.74 4.69 -4.53
C TYR A 134 -18.35 4.33 -4.02
N LEU A 135 -17.71 5.27 -3.31
CA LEU A 135 -16.39 5.08 -2.70
C LEU A 135 -16.41 3.90 -1.73
N ALA A 136 -17.34 3.87 -0.79
CA ALA A 136 -17.43 2.79 0.20
C ALA A 136 -17.63 1.42 -0.48
N GLU A 137 -18.47 1.35 -1.51
CA GLU A 137 -18.71 0.12 -2.26
C GLU A 137 -17.47 -0.36 -3.04
N VAL A 138 -16.70 0.56 -3.62
CA VAL A 138 -15.46 0.19 -4.33
C VAL A 138 -14.39 -0.29 -3.35
N VAL A 139 -14.21 0.40 -2.22
CA VAL A 139 -13.29 -0.03 -1.14
C VAL A 139 -13.69 -1.43 -0.67
N GLU A 140 -14.97 -1.64 -0.38
CA GLU A 140 -15.50 -2.94 0.05
C GLU A 140 -15.22 -4.03 -0.99
N LYS A 141 -15.52 -3.76 -2.27
CA LYS A 141 -15.30 -4.71 -3.34
C LYS A 141 -13.83 -5.06 -3.52
N ASN A 142 -12.94 -4.08 -3.40
CA ASN A 142 -11.50 -4.28 -3.53
C ASN A 142 -10.98 -5.20 -2.42
N VAL A 143 -11.28 -4.86 -1.16
CA VAL A 143 -10.86 -5.65 0.02
C VAL A 143 -11.45 -7.06 -0.03
N LYS A 144 -12.75 -7.20 -0.33
CA LYS A 144 -13.39 -8.53 -0.44
C LYS A 144 -12.80 -9.37 -1.56
N THR A 145 -12.52 -8.77 -2.72
CA THR A 145 -11.86 -9.48 -3.84
C THR A 145 -10.47 -9.97 -3.44
N MET A 146 -9.68 -9.17 -2.73
CA MET A 146 -8.37 -9.61 -2.21
C MET A 146 -8.52 -10.71 -1.15
N ALA A 147 -9.53 -10.58 -0.28
CA ALA A 147 -9.81 -11.51 0.80
C ALA A 147 -10.12 -12.92 0.29
N GLU A 148 -10.82 -13.04 -0.84
CA GLU A 148 -11.08 -14.32 -1.50
C GLU A 148 -9.80 -15.09 -1.87
N TYR A 149 -8.67 -14.40 -2.09
CA TYR A 149 -7.41 -15.02 -2.48
C TYR A 149 -6.47 -15.29 -1.30
N TYR A 150 -6.45 -14.42 -0.29
CA TYR A 150 -5.41 -14.44 0.74
C TYR A 150 -5.93 -14.44 2.19
N VAL A 151 -7.25 -14.36 2.42
CA VAL A 151 -7.87 -14.19 3.74
C VAL A 151 -8.89 -15.30 4.03
N THR A 152 -8.85 -16.40 3.27
CA THR A 152 -9.67 -17.58 3.55
C THR A 152 -9.24 -18.22 4.86
N SER A 153 -10.20 -18.63 5.69
CA SER A 153 -10.11 -19.24 7.04
C SER A 153 -9.08 -20.36 7.27
N ASP A 154 -8.36 -20.80 6.24
CA ASP A 154 -7.36 -21.88 6.25
C ASP A 154 -5.90 -21.36 6.15
N SER A 155 -5.67 -20.04 6.19
CA SER A 155 -4.32 -19.45 6.14
C SER A 155 -3.76 -19.21 7.55
N ASP A 156 -3.54 -20.28 8.32
CA ASP A 156 -3.10 -20.24 9.73
C ASP A 156 -1.79 -19.46 10.01
N ASN A 157 -1.10 -18.94 8.99
CA ASN A 157 0.18 -18.22 9.12
C ASN A 157 0.32 -16.97 8.25
N THR A 158 -0.75 -16.50 7.59
CA THR A 158 -0.71 -15.25 6.81
C THR A 158 -1.39 -14.16 7.62
N THR A 159 -0.63 -13.14 8.03
CA THR A 159 -1.21 -11.90 8.54
C THR A 159 -1.70 -11.09 7.35
N ASP A 160 -3.00 -10.78 7.32
CA ASP A 160 -3.60 -9.85 6.36
C ASP A 160 -3.65 -8.44 6.97
N VAL A 161 -3.11 -7.48 6.24
CA VAL A 161 -3.10 -6.08 6.58
C VAL A 161 -3.67 -5.29 5.40
N THR A 162 -4.98 -5.06 5.44
CA THR A 162 -5.72 -4.28 4.42
C THR A 162 -6.25 -2.95 4.93
N THR A 163 -6.08 -2.66 6.22
CA THR A 163 -6.60 -1.46 6.89
C THR A 163 -5.64 -0.28 6.74
N VAL A 164 -5.27 0.04 5.51
CA VAL A 164 -4.46 1.21 5.15
C VAL A 164 -5.26 2.03 4.16
N ILE A 165 -5.39 3.32 4.44
CA ILE A 165 -6.24 4.24 3.67
C ILE A 165 -5.34 5.07 2.76
N GLY A 166 -5.56 4.96 1.45
CA GLY A 166 -4.91 5.81 0.46
C GLY A 166 -5.70 7.10 0.21
N ASN A 167 -5.06 8.10 -0.40
CA ASN A 167 -5.67 9.39 -0.73
C ASN A 167 -6.95 9.31 -1.58
N ALA A 168 -7.09 8.27 -2.41
CA ALA A 168 -8.27 8.05 -3.24
C ALA A 168 -9.43 7.36 -2.49
N ASP A 169 -9.17 6.84 -1.28
CA ASP A 169 -10.18 6.22 -0.42
C ASP A 169 -10.93 7.25 0.44
N THR A 170 -10.85 8.54 0.09
CA THR A 170 -11.64 9.61 0.70
C THR A 170 -12.27 10.53 -0.33
N ASN A 171 -13.37 11.19 0.04
CA ASN A 171 -14.03 12.19 -0.76
C ASN A 171 -14.23 13.49 0.04
N PRO A 172 -13.77 14.67 -0.44
CA PRO A 172 -12.90 14.83 -1.60
C PRO A 172 -11.56 14.09 -1.41
N GLY A 173 -10.93 13.70 -2.52
CA GLY A 173 -9.62 13.06 -2.50
C GLY A 173 -8.57 13.90 -1.77
N TYR A 174 -7.53 13.25 -1.26
CA TYR A 174 -6.42 13.91 -0.55
C TYR A 174 -6.82 14.72 0.70
N THR A 175 -8.05 14.55 1.19
CA THR A 175 -8.58 15.35 2.30
C THR A 175 -9.09 14.45 3.42
N MET A 176 -8.52 14.59 4.61
CA MET A 176 -9.07 13.98 5.82
C MET A 176 -9.00 14.92 7.02
N ASN A 177 -10.13 15.05 7.71
CA ASN A 177 -10.18 15.79 8.96
C ASN A 177 -9.40 15.06 10.04
N LEU A 178 -8.63 15.79 10.84
CA LEU A 178 -8.06 15.28 12.07
C LEU A 178 -9.14 15.28 13.17
N THR A 179 -9.36 14.12 13.77
CA THR A 179 -10.24 13.96 14.94
C THR A 179 -9.40 13.61 16.17
N ASP A 180 -9.83 14.02 17.35
CA ASP A 180 -9.23 13.53 18.59
C ASP A 180 -9.68 12.07 18.82
N PRO A 181 -8.77 11.08 18.75
CA PRO A 181 -9.12 9.68 18.87
C PRO A 181 -9.70 9.31 20.25
N LYS A 182 -9.57 10.19 21.26
CA LYS A 182 -10.15 9.98 22.60
C LYS A 182 -11.62 10.39 22.66
N THR A 183 -12.07 11.30 21.82
CA THR A 183 -13.41 11.91 21.93
C THR A 183 -14.38 11.48 20.84
N GLY A 184 -13.90 10.94 19.71
CA GLY A 184 -14.77 10.47 18.64
C GLY A 184 -14.08 9.65 17.57
N GLU A 185 -14.90 9.12 16.67
CA GLU A 185 -14.47 8.46 15.44
C GLU A 185 -14.15 9.49 14.37
N ASN A 186 -13.28 9.14 13.42
CA ASN A 186 -13.10 9.90 12.20
C ASN A 186 -14.24 9.57 11.23
N PRO A 187 -15.09 10.53 10.83
CA PRO A 187 -16.25 10.25 9.98
C PRO A 187 -15.89 9.60 8.64
N ARG A 188 -14.75 9.96 8.05
CA ARG A 188 -14.29 9.42 6.76
C ARG A 188 -13.79 7.99 6.88
N ILE A 189 -13.14 7.66 7.99
CA ILE A 189 -12.70 6.29 8.26
C ILE A 189 -13.93 5.44 8.61
N ALA A 190 -14.82 5.96 9.45
CA ALA A 190 -16.03 5.27 9.87
C ALA A 190 -16.94 4.90 8.68
N SER A 191 -17.01 5.74 7.63
CA SER A 191 -17.82 5.46 6.44
C SER A 191 -17.34 4.25 5.62
N ILE A 192 -16.05 3.91 5.69
CA ILE A 192 -15.48 2.75 4.97
C ILE A 192 -15.11 1.58 5.89
N ALA A 193 -15.03 1.81 7.20
CA ALA A 193 -14.59 0.82 8.18
C ALA A 193 -15.44 -0.46 8.18
N GLY A 194 -16.73 -0.37 7.82
CA GLY A 194 -17.63 -1.52 7.69
C GLY A 194 -17.10 -2.62 6.76
N THR A 195 -16.27 -2.25 5.79
CA THR A 195 -15.56 -3.19 4.89
C THR A 195 -14.81 -4.28 5.65
N TRP A 196 -14.21 -3.95 6.79
CA TRP A 196 -13.38 -4.87 7.58
C TRP A 196 -14.11 -5.49 8.76
N GLN A 197 -15.44 -5.36 8.86
CA GLN A 197 -16.21 -5.87 10.00
C GLN A 197 -16.08 -7.39 10.20
N ASP A 198 -15.83 -8.12 9.11
CA ASP A 198 -15.69 -9.58 9.12
C ASP A 198 -14.22 -10.02 9.33
N SER A 199 -13.25 -9.13 9.12
CA SER A 199 -11.81 -9.41 9.20
C SER A 199 -11.14 -8.87 10.47
N LEU A 200 -11.73 -7.85 11.12
CA LEU A 200 -11.21 -7.26 12.35
C LEU A 200 -12.02 -7.64 13.57
N SER A 201 -11.34 -7.72 14.72
CA SER A 201 -12.04 -7.75 15.99
C SER A 201 -12.83 -6.45 16.20
N LYS A 202 -13.89 -6.49 17.00
CA LYS A 202 -14.66 -5.28 17.35
C LYS A 202 -13.77 -4.19 17.99
N ALA A 203 -12.76 -4.60 18.75
CA ALA A 203 -11.83 -3.68 19.39
C ALA A 203 -10.91 -3.01 18.36
N ASP A 204 -10.34 -3.79 17.44
CA ASP A 204 -9.49 -3.24 16.37
C ASP A 204 -10.28 -2.35 15.42
N LEU A 205 -11.51 -2.73 15.09
CA LEU A 205 -12.39 -1.90 14.29
C LEU A 205 -12.70 -0.55 14.96
N ASP A 206 -12.95 -0.52 16.28
CA ASP A 206 -13.14 0.73 17.03
C ASP A 206 -11.86 1.58 17.06
N LEU A 207 -10.70 0.96 17.29
CA LEU A 207 -9.40 1.64 17.25
C LEU A 207 -9.12 2.24 15.87
N PHE A 208 -9.38 1.48 14.81
CA PHE A 208 -9.20 1.91 13.43
C PHE A 208 -10.08 3.12 13.12
N LYS A 209 -11.37 3.07 13.44
CA LYS A 209 -12.29 4.21 13.24
C LYS A 209 -11.84 5.49 13.96
N ARG A 210 -11.25 5.36 15.14
CA ARG A 210 -10.79 6.52 15.94
C ARG A 210 -9.46 7.10 15.47
N ARG A 211 -8.52 6.23 15.10
CA ARG A 211 -7.10 6.60 14.93
C ARG A 211 -6.62 6.51 13.49
N GLY A 212 -7.28 5.70 12.65
CA GLY A 212 -6.86 5.38 11.29
C GLY A 212 -5.65 4.46 11.19
N TYR A 213 -5.13 3.93 12.31
CA TYR A 213 -4.00 3.01 12.30
C TYR A 213 -4.23 1.82 13.23
N LEU A 214 -3.60 0.70 12.89
CA LEU A 214 -3.55 -0.53 13.65
C LEU A 214 -2.13 -1.08 13.73
N ALA A 215 -1.87 -1.89 14.75
CA ALA A 215 -0.61 -2.61 14.93
C ALA A 215 -0.89 -4.11 14.94
N TYR A 216 -0.09 -4.87 14.19
CA TYR A 216 -0.22 -6.31 14.02
C TYR A 216 1.10 -6.98 14.41
N ALA A 217 1.07 -7.93 15.33
CA ALA A 217 2.24 -8.77 15.58
C ALA A 217 2.35 -9.79 14.44
N LEU A 218 3.45 -9.78 13.70
CA LEU A 218 3.76 -10.80 12.69
C LEU A 218 4.41 -12.02 13.36
N ASP A 219 5.24 -11.77 14.37
CA ASP A 219 5.81 -12.77 15.29
C ASP A 219 6.17 -12.11 16.63
N ASP A 220 6.84 -12.84 17.53
CA ASP A 220 7.25 -12.37 18.86
C ASP A 220 8.26 -11.21 18.83
N THR A 221 8.83 -10.90 17.68
CA THR A 221 9.91 -9.93 17.48
C THR A 221 9.59 -8.83 16.47
N LEU A 222 8.55 -9.01 15.64
CA LEU A 222 8.22 -8.11 14.55
C LEU A 222 6.75 -7.67 14.60
N THR A 223 6.56 -6.35 14.66
CA THR A 223 5.25 -5.70 14.61
C THR A 223 5.13 -4.85 13.35
N VAL A 224 3.99 -4.97 12.66
CA VAL A 224 3.59 -4.14 11.52
C VAL A 224 2.67 -3.02 12.02
N LEU A 225 2.99 -1.77 11.69
CA LEU A 225 2.17 -0.59 12.02
C LEU A 225 1.60 0.02 10.74
N THR A 226 0.28 0.13 10.66
CA THR A 226 -0.45 0.68 9.50
C THR A 226 -0.77 2.15 9.69
N LEU A 227 0.08 3.06 9.24
CA LEU A 227 -0.15 4.49 9.46
C LEU A 227 -1.20 5.05 8.50
N ASN A 228 -2.12 5.87 9.02
CA ASN A 228 -2.89 6.78 8.20
C ASN A 228 -2.05 8.02 7.88
N THR A 229 -1.44 8.01 6.70
CA THR A 229 -0.60 9.12 6.22
C THR A 229 -1.39 10.19 5.48
N LEU A 230 -2.68 9.97 5.21
CA LEU A 230 -3.53 10.85 4.42
C LEU A 230 -3.59 12.29 4.95
N PRO A 231 -3.69 12.55 6.28
CA PRO A 231 -3.67 13.90 6.81
C PRO A 231 -2.37 14.68 6.57
N PHE A 232 -1.29 13.98 6.20
CA PHE A 232 0.02 14.59 5.87
C PHE A 232 0.24 14.72 4.37
N SER A 233 -0.73 14.31 3.55
CA SER A 233 -0.64 14.47 2.12
C SER A 233 -0.70 15.96 1.75
N VAL A 234 0.30 16.43 1.01
CA VAL A 234 0.24 17.76 0.40
C VAL A 234 -0.66 17.69 -0.83
N THR A 235 -1.63 18.59 -0.94
CA THR A 235 -2.34 18.84 -2.19
C THR A 235 -1.40 19.65 -3.09
N CYS A 236 -0.87 19.04 -4.16
CA CYS A 236 -0.13 19.76 -5.19
C CYS A 236 -1.08 20.34 -6.24
#